data_AF-A0A0Q9RM56-F1
#
_entry.id   AF-A0A0Q9RM56-F1
#
_cell.length_a   1.000
_cell.length_b   1.000
_cell.length_c   1.000
_cell.angle_alpha   90.00
_cell.angle_beta   90.00
_cell.angle_gamma   90.00
#
_symmetry.space_group_name_H-M   'P 1'
#
loop_
_entity.id
_entity.type
_entity.pdbx_description
1 polymer ?
#
loop_
_entity_poly.entity_id
_entity_poly.type
_entity_poly.pdbx_seq_one_letter_code
_entity_poly.pdbx_strand_id
1 'polypeptide(L)'
;MIRSLVVVTMCLLSLMPSSAHAADELGVSRDGRTWADHLDGSLFDSRLLWVPGDVRTAAFYVRNQADDSGTLTISVESRDPDRLLRDDDLRIETRVGDQGWVALEQRDGAYRWEHSALPAGDSRRVQVRASFDPASANDSQRDHVGFRFMVTLADADAGAGPGDDGGDGLPGAGLPDTGAPAVGWTLVVAGIAIGTGLALMKRGRRGETGHGTAR
;
A
#
# COMPACT_ATOMS: atom_id res chain seq x y z
N MET A 1 14.76 61.24 0.91
CA MET A 1 14.25 60.70 2.19
C MET A 1 13.84 59.26 1.95
N ILE A 2 14.46 58.36 2.72
CA ILE A 2 14.44 56.89 2.63
C ILE A 2 13.23 56.35 3.40
N ARG A 3 12.75 55.13 3.03
CA ARG A 3 11.75 54.23 3.67
C ARG A 3 10.42 54.20 2.90
N SER A 4 9.91 53.08 2.37
CA SER A 4 9.90 51.72 2.94
C SER A 4 9.97 50.63 1.88
N LEU A 5 10.79 49.64 2.20
CA LEU A 5 11.13 48.43 1.47
C LEU A 5 10.18 47.29 1.88
N VAL A 6 9.71 46.53 0.89
CA VAL A 6 9.50 45.06 0.90
C VAL A 6 9.06 44.43 2.22
N VAL A 7 7.80 43.99 2.35
CA VAL A 7 7.42 42.72 3.04
C VAL A 7 5.99 42.33 2.62
N VAL A 8 5.79 41.57 1.54
CA VAL A 8 4.65 40.61 1.40
C VAL A 8 5.02 39.58 0.32
N THR A 9 6.03 38.74 0.57
CA THR A 9 6.33 37.59 -0.32
C THR A 9 6.88 36.44 0.51
N MET A 10 6.14 36.02 1.54
CA MET A 10 6.56 34.87 2.36
C MET A 10 5.38 34.27 3.13
N CYS A 11 4.40 33.70 2.43
CA CYS A 11 3.39 32.84 3.07
C CYS A 11 2.68 31.91 2.07
N LEU A 12 3.37 31.47 1.01
CA LEU A 12 2.78 30.64 -0.04
C LEU A 12 3.65 29.40 -0.39
N LEU A 13 4.32 28.81 0.60
CA LEU A 13 5.21 27.65 0.39
C LEU A 13 4.84 26.37 1.17
N SER A 14 3.70 26.33 1.87
CA SER A 14 3.38 25.19 2.77
C SER A 14 2.11 24.42 2.40
N LEU A 15 1.64 24.49 1.15
CA LEU A 15 0.73 23.48 0.60
C LEU A 15 1.51 22.54 -0.32
N MET A 16 2.47 21.80 0.26
CA MET A 16 2.89 20.55 -0.37
C MET A 16 1.75 19.56 -0.11
N PRO A 17 1.09 19.01 -1.15
CA PRO A 17 0.20 17.88 -0.93
C PRO A 17 1.05 16.77 -0.33
N SER A 18 0.76 16.36 0.92
CA SER A 18 1.27 15.11 1.47
C SER A 18 0.83 14.01 0.50
N SER A 19 1.79 13.43 -0.20
CA SER A 19 1.56 12.24 -1.02
C SER A 19 0.90 11.19 -0.14
N ALA A 20 -0.18 10.57 -0.64
CA ALA A 20 -0.83 9.45 0.03
C ALA A 20 0.23 8.37 0.36
N HIS A 21 0.48 8.15 1.65
CA HIS A 21 1.67 7.45 2.17
C HIS A 21 1.64 5.92 2.07
N ALA A 22 0.58 5.32 1.50
CA ALA A 22 0.48 3.86 1.41
C ALA A 22 1.52 3.20 0.46
N ALA A 23 2.06 3.94 -0.50
CA ALA A 23 2.95 3.37 -1.52
C ALA A 23 4.33 2.95 -0.98
N ASP A 24 4.73 3.44 0.20
CA ASP A 24 6.07 3.22 0.75
C ASP A 24 6.06 2.47 2.10
N GLU A 25 4.91 2.01 2.59
CA GLU A 25 4.78 1.38 3.92
C GLU A 25 5.27 -0.06 3.99
N LEU A 26 5.37 -0.75 2.84
CA LEU A 26 5.87 -2.12 2.75
C LEU A 26 7.04 -2.19 1.78
N GLY A 27 8.22 -2.56 2.31
CA GLY A 27 9.41 -2.81 1.51
C GLY A 27 9.65 -4.30 1.30
N VAL A 28 10.03 -4.68 0.08
CA VAL A 28 10.56 -6.02 -0.24
C VAL A 28 12.01 -5.92 -0.74
N SER A 29 12.80 -6.95 -0.50
CA SER A 29 14.22 -6.97 -0.85
C SER A 29 14.76 -8.38 -1.11
N ARG A 30 15.72 -8.51 -2.04
CA ARG A 30 16.47 -9.78 -2.22
C ARG A 30 17.65 -9.92 -1.26
N ASP A 31 18.26 -8.81 -0.84
CA ASP A 31 19.50 -8.78 -0.07
C ASP A 31 19.32 -8.29 1.38
N GLY A 32 18.13 -7.79 1.72
CA GLY A 32 17.81 -7.21 3.02
C GLY A 32 18.43 -5.83 3.25
N ARG A 33 18.95 -5.19 2.19
CA ARG A 33 19.64 -3.89 2.24
C ARG A 33 18.99 -2.87 1.33
N THR A 34 18.61 -3.30 0.12
CA THR A 34 17.96 -2.46 -0.88
C THR A 34 16.48 -2.79 -0.91
N TRP A 35 15.62 -1.81 -0.63
CA TRP A 35 14.18 -1.99 -0.49
C TRP A 35 13.45 -1.36 -1.67
N ALA A 36 12.41 -2.03 -2.15
CA ALA A 36 11.51 -1.58 -3.19
C ALA A 36 10.08 -2.02 -2.88
N ASP A 37 9.10 -1.50 -3.60
CA ASP A 37 7.69 -1.90 -3.53
C ASP A 37 7.43 -3.27 -4.22
N HIS A 38 8.36 -3.73 -5.06
CA HIS A 38 8.33 -5.03 -5.71
C HIS A 38 9.73 -5.64 -5.87
N LEU A 39 9.80 -6.95 -6.10
CA LEU A 39 11.04 -7.63 -6.43
C LEU A 39 11.23 -7.66 -7.94
N ASP A 40 12.36 -7.14 -8.41
CA ASP A 40 12.79 -7.32 -9.79
C ASP A 40 13.13 -8.78 -10.07
N GLY A 41 12.56 -9.30 -11.16
CA GLY A 41 12.74 -10.66 -11.64
C GLY A 41 12.01 -11.74 -10.83
N SER A 42 11.94 -12.95 -11.39
CA SER A 42 11.24 -14.07 -10.77
C SER A 42 11.94 -14.57 -9.50
N LEU A 43 11.15 -14.99 -8.50
CA LEU A 43 11.66 -15.55 -7.24
C LEU A 43 12.40 -16.87 -7.47
N PHE A 44 11.88 -17.69 -8.39
CA PHE A 44 12.54 -18.87 -8.96
C PHE A 44 12.99 -18.57 -10.38
N ASP A 45 14.03 -19.23 -10.88
CA ASP A 45 14.42 -19.12 -12.28
C ASP A 45 13.32 -19.68 -13.19
N SER A 46 12.72 -18.83 -14.01
CA SER A 46 11.62 -19.18 -14.91
C SER A 46 12.05 -20.01 -16.11
N ARG A 47 13.36 -20.13 -16.36
CA ARG A 47 13.92 -20.97 -17.43
C ARG A 47 14.32 -22.36 -16.94
N LEU A 48 14.24 -22.58 -15.63
CA LEU A 48 14.60 -23.87 -15.04
C LEU A 48 13.56 -24.92 -15.41
N LEU A 49 14.04 -26.04 -15.96
CA LEU A 49 13.24 -27.24 -16.12
C LEU A 49 13.29 -28.03 -14.82
N TRP A 50 12.12 -28.27 -14.23
CA TRP A 50 11.98 -29.05 -13.01
C TRP A 50 11.86 -30.53 -13.34
N VAL A 51 12.52 -31.38 -12.56
CA VAL A 51 12.37 -32.84 -12.65
C VAL A 51 11.69 -33.39 -11.39
N PRO A 52 10.87 -34.46 -11.49
CA PRO A 52 10.28 -35.10 -10.31
C PRO A 52 11.32 -35.36 -9.22
N GLY A 53 11.01 -34.96 -7.98
CA GLY A 53 11.92 -35.00 -6.84
C GLY A 53 12.75 -33.73 -6.63
N ASP A 54 12.68 -32.76 -7.53
CA ASP A 54 13.34 -31.47 -7.33
C ASP A 54 12.73 -30.71 -6.15
N VAL A 55 13.61 -30.16 -5.33
CA VAL A 55 13.26 -29.19 -4.29
C VAL A 55 14.08 -27.93 -4.54
N ARG A 56 13.41 -26.78 -4.57
CA ARG A 56 14.08 -25.47 -4.63
C ARG A 56 13.56 -24.57 -3.54
N THR A 57 14.46 -23.79 -2.97
CA THR A 57 14.13 -22.78 -1.96
C THR A 57 14.65 -21.44 -2.43
N ALA A 58 13.77 -20.44 -2.44
CA ALA A 58 14.10 -19.05 -2.66
C ALA A 58 13.83 -18.26 -1.38
N ALA A 59 14.46 -17.10 -1.25
CA ALA A 59 14.25 -16.22 -0.10
C ALA A 59 14.26 -14.76 -0.52
N PHE A 60 13.50 -13.97 0.22
CA PHE A 60 13.47 -12.52 0.14
C PHE A 60 13.20 -11.97 1.55
N TYR A 61 13.28 -10.66 1.69
CA TYR A 61 13.00 -9.95 2.92
C TYR A 61 11.80 -9.04 2.73
N VAL A 62 11.03 -8.89 3.80
CA VAL A 62 9.92 -7.96 3.90
C VAL A 62 10.21 -7.03 5.07
N ARG A 63 9.96 -5.74 4.92
CA ARG A 63 10.13 -4.73 5.96
C ARG A 63 8.88 -3.89 6.06
N ASN A 64 8.44 -3.68 7.30
CA ASN A 64 7.46 -2.66 7.60
C ASN A 64 8.20 -1.31 7.66
N GLN A 65 7.86 -0.42 6.74
CA GLN A 65 8.42 0.92 6.62
C GLN A 65 7.46 1.99 7.15
N ALA A 66 6.26 1.59 7.60
CA ALA A 66 5.35 2.44 8.33
C ALA A 66 5.89 2.73 9.75
N ASP A 67 5.30 3.74 10.38
CA ASP A 67 5.61 4.14 11.76
C ASP A 67 4.93 3.23 12.81
N ASP A 68 4.01 2.36 12.37
CA ASP A 68 3.14 1.53 13.20
C ASP A 68 3.39 0.03 12.95
N SER A 69 2.96 -0.85 13.84
CA SER A 69 3.01 -2.30 13.61
C SER A 69 1.88 -2.77 12.68
N GLY A 70 2.14 -3.77 11.84
CA GLY A 70 1.12 -4.34 10.97
C GLY A 70 1.10 -5.87 10.95
N THR A 71 -0.01 -6.44 10.50
CA THR A 71 -0.20 -7.87 10.23
C THR A 71 0.32 -8.18 8.83
N LEU A 72 1.26 -9.13 8.74
CA LEU A 72 1.88 -9.53 7.48
C LEU A 72 1.11 -10.72 6.89
N THR A 73 0.58 -10.54 5.69
CA THR A 73 -0.05 -11.62 4.92
C THR A 73 0.75 -11.89 3.65
N ILE A 74 1.00 -13.17 3.37
CA ILE A 74 1.62 -13.63 2.12
C ILE A 74 0.59 -14.46 1.38
N SER A 75 0.22 -14.02 0.18
CA SER A 75 -0.69 -14.73 -0.70
C SER A 75 0.03 -15.13 -1.99
N VAL A 76 -0.36 -16.25 -2.56
CA VAL A 76 0.15 -16.76 -3.83
C VAL A 76 -1.03 -17.00 -4.74
N GLU A 77 -1.07 -16.21 -5.82
CA GLU A 77 -1.97 -16.45 -6.93
C GLU A 77 -1.29 -17.44 -7.87
N SER A 78 -2.01 -18.49 -8.25
CA SER A 78 -1.52 -19.49 -9.20
C SER A 78 -2.36 -19.50 -10.47
N ARG A 79 -1.69 -19.60 -11.61
CA ARG A 79 -2.30 -20.02 -12.87
C ARG A 79 -1.82 -21.42 -13.17
N ASP A 80 -2.69 -22.39 -12.93
CA ASP A 80 -2.37 -23.82 -12.98
C ASP A 80 -3.22 -24.53 -14.05
N PRO A 81 -2.94 -24.30 -15.34
CA PRO A 81 -3.73 -24.89 -16.44
C PRO A 81 -3.63 -26.41 -16.47
N ASP A 82 -2.47 -26.94 -16.06
CA ASP A 82 -2.13 -28.36 -16.10
C ASP A 82 -2.31 -29.06 -14.76
N ARG A 83 -2.85 -28.34 -13.75
CA ARG A 83 -3.29 -28.88 -12.45
C ARG A 83 -2.18 -29.42 -11.54
N LEU A 84 -0.93 -29.02 -11.75
CA LEU A 84 0.22 -29.47 -10.95
C LEU A 84 0.06 -29.20 -9.45
N LEU A 85 -0.58 -28.10 -9.05
CA LEU A 85 -0.82 -27.82 -7.63
C LEU A 85 -2.03 -28.59 -7.10
N ARG A 86 -3.07 -28.67 -7.94
CA ARG A 86 -4.33 -29.32 -7.58
C ARG A 86 -4.16 -30.83 -7.40
N ASP A 87 -3.29 -31.43 -8.20
CA ASP A 87 -3.02 -32.87 -8.21
C ASP A 87 -1.85 -33.23 -7.29
N ASP A 88 -1.37 -32.28 -6.47
CA ASP A 88 -0.27 -32.43 -5.51
C ASP A 88 1.11 -32.74 -6.12
N ASP A 89 1.25 -32.71 -7.44
CA ASP A 89 2.53 -32.86 -8.14
C ASP A 89 3.53 -31.78 -7.73
N LEU A 90 3.08 -30.54 -7.51
CA LEU A 90 3.92 -29.46 -7.05
C LEU A 90 3.38 -28.86 -5.74
N ARG A 91 4.21 -28.87 -4.70
CA ARG A 91 3.85 -28.30 -3.39
C ARG A 91 4.62 -27.01 -3.11
N ILE A 92 3.90 -25.98 -2.65
CA ILE A 92 4.47 -24.70 -2.22
C ILE A 92 4.33 -24.55 -0.71
N GLU A 93 5.45 -24.29 -0.05
CA GLU A 93 5.53 -24.04 1.39
C GLU A 93 6.25 -22.73 1.66
N THR A 94 5.87 -22.05 2.73
CA THR A 94 6.51 -20.82 3.18
C THR A 94 7.03 -20.94 4.59
N ARG A 95 8.08 -20.19 4.89
CA ARG A 95 8.68 -20.07 6.21
C ARG A 95 9.05 -18.62 6.46
N VAL A 96 8.75 -18.10 7.65
CA VAL A 96 9.12 -16.74 8.04
C VAL A 96 9.99 -16.75 9.29
N GLY A 97 11.12 -16.07 9.20
CA GLY A 97 12.16 -16.11 10.22
C GLY A 97 12.57 -17.56 10.51
N ASP A 98 12.54 -17.94 11.78
CA ASP A 98 12.95 -19.26 12.24
C ASP A 98 11.79 -20.26 12.41
N GLN A 99 10.56 -19.89 12.06
CA GLN A 99 9.37 -20.73 12.24
C GLN A 99 9.42 -22.03 11.41
N GLY A 100 8.50 -22.96 11.65
CA GLY A 100 8.36 -24.16 10.80
C GLY A 100 7.94 -23.81 9.37
N TRP A 101 8.16 -24.73 8.44
CA TRP A 101 7.55 -24.66 7.11
C TRP A 101 6.05 -24.87 7.24
N VAL A 102 5.28 -24.02 6.56
CA VAL A 102 3.82 -24.11 6.52
C VAL A 102 3.40 -24.23 5.06
N ALA A 103 2.58 -25.23 4.76
CA ALA A 103 1.96 -25.32 3.45
C ALA A 103 0.97 -24.17 3.28
N LEU A 104 0.93 -23.56 2.11
CA LEU A 104 -0.07 -22.53 1.85
C LEU A 104 -1.46 -23.16 1.79
N GLU A 105 -2.43 -22.60 2.51
CA GLU A 105 -3.82 -23.07 2.46
C GLU A 105 -4.50 -22.52 1.21
N GLN A 106 -5.20 -23.37 0.45
CA GLN A 106 -6.07 -22.91 -0.63
C GLN A 106 -7.36 -22.31 -0.03
N ARG A 107 -7.56 -20.99 -0.20
CA ARG A 107 -8.81 -20.28 0.10
C ARG A 107 -9.21 -19.43 -1.10
N ASP A 108 -10.46 -19.55 -1.52
CA ASP A 108 -11.02 -18.76 -2.63
C ASP A 108 -10.20 -18.82 -3.94
N GLY A 109 -9.51 -19.93 -4.18
CA GLY A 109 -8.66 -20.12 -5.37
C GLY A 109 -7.26 -19.48 -5.28
N ALA A 110 -6.91 -18.90 -4.12
CA ALA A 110 -5.57 -18.41 -3.82
C ALA A 110 -4.95 -19.16 -2.64
N TYR A 111 -3.63 -19.26 -2.62
CA TYR A 111 -2.88 -19.91 -1.55
C TYR A 111 -2.44 -18.84 -0.54
N ARG A 112 -2.90 -18.87 0.71
CA ARG A 112 -2.63 -17.80 1.69
C ARG A 112 -1.95 -18.32 2.96
N TRP A 113 -1.08 -17.48 3.50
CA TRP A 113 -0.48 -17.60 4.82
C TRP A 113 -0.50 -16.24 5.53
N GLU A 114 -0.82 -16.24 6.83
CA GLU A 114 -0.99 -15.05 7.65
C GLU A 114 -0.06 -15.09 8.88
N HIS A 115 0.52 -13.94 9.23
CA HIS A 115 1.38 -13.77 10.40
C HIS A 115 0.94 -12.58 11.23
N SER A 116 0.99 -12.74 12.56
CA SER A 116 0.27 -11.88 13.50
C SER A 116 0.87 -10.49 13.72
N ALA A 117 2.19 -10.28 13.60
CA ALA A 117 2.78 -8.95 13.80
C ALA A 117 4.15 -8.77 13.14
N LEU A 118 4.30 -7.64 12.45
CA LEU A 118 5.56 -7.07 11.98
C LEU A 118 5.69 -5.65 12.56
N PRO A 119 6.53 -5.44 13.59
CA PRO A 119 6.72 -4.13 14.19
C PRO A 119 7.17 -3.06 13.19
N ALA A 120 6.95 -1.79 13.53
CA ALA A 120 7.42 -0.65 12.76
C ALA A 120 8.94 -0.71 12.56
N GLY A 121 9.40 -0.51 11.33
CA GLY A 121 10.82 -0.53 10.96
C GLY A 121 11.48 -1.92 10.92
N ASP A 122 10.83 -2.96 11.45
CA ASP A 122 11.36 -4.32 11.52
C ASP A 122 11.30 -5.03 10.17
N SER A 123 12.18 -6.03 10.00
CA SER A 123 12.22 -6.86 8.80
C SER A 123 12.22 -8.35 9.13
N ARG A 124 11.64 -9.13 8.22
CA ARG A 124 11.58 -10.59 8.29
C ARG A 124 12.06 -11.20 7.00
N ARG A 125 12.84 -12.28 7.14
CA ARG A 125 13.21 -13.13 6.02
C ARG A 125 12.07 -14.10 5.74
N VAL A 126 11.59 -14.10 4.50
CA VAL A 126 10.61 -15.05 3.99
C VAL A 126 11.36 -16.04 3.11
N GLN A 127 11.12 -17.32 3.33
CA GLN A 127 11.58 -18.39 2.46
C GLN A 127 10.37 -19.07 1.82
N VAL A 128 10.51 -19.37 0.54
CA VAL A 128 9.51 -20.12 -0.24
C VAL A 128 10.18 -21.37 -0.76
N ARG A 129 9.58 -22.52 -0.49
CA ARG A 129 10.02 -23.81 -1.01
C ARG A 129 8.98 -24.34 -1.98
N ALA A 130 9.46 -24.73 -3.15
CA ALA A 130 8.69 -25.46 -4.14
C ALA A 130 9.30 -26.86 -4.26
N SER A 131 8.45 -27.89 -4.18
CA SER A 131 8.85 -29.30 -4.21
C SER A 131 8.03 -30.03 -5.25
N PHE A 132 8.70 -30.66 -6.22
CA PHE A 132 8.07 -31.49 -7.24
C PHE A 132 8.03 -32.94 -6.73
N ASP A 133 6.84 -33.53 -6.68
CA ASP A 133 6.63 -34.90 -6.22
C ASP A 133 7.49 -35.87 -7.06
N PRO A 134 8.35 -36.69 -6.43
CA PRO A 134 9.08 -37.74 -7.15
C PRO A 134 8.18 -38.80 -7.79
N ALA A 135 6.91 -38.91 -7.39
CA ALA A 135 5.94 -39.83 -7.98
C ALA A 135 5.26 -39.31 -9.25
N SER A 136 5.48 -38.04 -9.62
CA SER A 136 4.88 -37.44 -10.82
C SER A 136 5.28 -38.20 -12.08
N ALA A 137 4.29 -38.52 -12.91
CA ALA A 137 4.48 -39.34 -14.11
C ALA A 137 5.11 -38.53 -15.26
N ASN A 138 5.59 -39.22 -16.31
CA ASN A 138 6.17 -38.59 -17.49
C ASN A 138 5.25 -37.60 -18.22
N ASP A 139 3.95 -37.66 -17.99
CA ASP A 139 2.99 -36.73 -18.58
C ASP A 139 3.25 -35.28 -18.12
N SER A 140 3.80 -35.10 -16.91
CA SER A 140 4.14 -33.78 -16.35
C SER A 140 5.31 -33.07 -17.06
N GLN A 141 5.98 -33.73 -18.01
CA GLN A 141 7.14 -33.16 -18.73
C GLN A 141 6.78 -31.94 -19.58
N ARG A 142 5.49 -31.78 -19.94
CA ARG A 142 5.00 -30.64 -20.73
C ARG A 142 4.16 -29.67 -19.91
N ASP A 143 3.96 -29.99 -18.64
CA ASP A 143 3.07 -29.24 -17.78
C ASP A 143 3.78 -28.01 -17.21
N HIS A 144 3.00 -26.97 -16.96
CA HIS A 144 3.49 -25.71 -16.46
C HIS A 144 2.50 -25.07 -15.51
N VAL A 145 3.06 -24.33 -14.55
CA VAL A 145 2.30 -23.54 -13.59
C VAL A 145 3.00 -22.21 -13.38
N GLY A 146 2.21 -21.14 -13.33
CA GLY A 146 2.68 -19.79 -13.06
C GLY A 146 2.25 -19.33 -11.67
N PHE A 147 3.14 -18.58 -11.01
CA PHE A 147 2.88 -18.02 -9.67
C PHE A 147 3.08 -16.51 -9.63
N ARG A 148 2.25 -15.84 -8.85
CA ARG A 148 2.48 -14.47 -8.39
C ARG A 148 2.40 -14.45 -6.87
N PHE A 149 3.50 -14.05 -6.25
CA PHE A 149 3.56 -13.82 -4.81
C PHE A 149 3.14 -12.39 -4.52
N MET A 150 2.15 -12.23 -3.65
CA MET A 150 1.68 -10.95 -3.14
C MET A 150 1.94 -10.89 -1.65
N VAL A 151 2.52 -9.79 -1.22
CA VAL A 151 2.77 -9.50 0.19
C VAL A 151 1.92 -8.29 0.54
N THR A 152 1.18 -8.39 1.64
CA THR A 152 0.31 -7.33 2.11
C THR A 152 0.60 -7.10 3.58
N LEU A 153 0.73 -5.83 3.95
CA LEU A 153 0.78 -5.39 5.32
C LEU A 153 -0.53 -4.67 5.59
N ALA A 154 -1.26 -5.09 6.62
CA ALA A 154 -2.45 -4.42 7.10
C ALA A 154 -2.17 -3.88 8.50
N ASP A 155 -2.82 -2.77 8.85
CA ASP A 155 -2.76 -2.25 10.22
C ASP A 155 -3.22 -3.34 11.21
N ALA A 156 -2.46 -3.53 12.28
CA ALA A 156 -2.77 -4.51 13.31
C ALA A 156 -4.11 -4.21 14.01
N ASP A 157 -4.50 -2.94 14.08
CA ASP A 157 -5.73 -2.50 14.74
C ASP A 157 -6.97 -2.59 13.84
N ALA A 158 -6.79 -2.69 12.51
CA ALA A 158 -7.90 -2.79 11.55
C ALA A 158 -8.59 -4.17 11.56
N GLY A 159 -7.98 -5.19 12.18
CA GLY A 159 -8.53 -6.54 12.31
C GLY A 159 -9.50 -6.73 13.48
N ALA A 160 -9.55 -5.79 14.42
CA ALA A 160 -10.54 -5.79 15.49
C ALA A 160 -11.85 -5.20 14.95
N GLY A 161 -12.65 -6.04 14.29
CA GLY A 161 -14.08 -5.74 14.17
C GLY A 161 -14.63 -5.42 15.58
N PRO A 162 -15.54 -4.44 15.73
CA PRO A 162 -16.01 -4.05 17.04
C PRO A 162 -16.53 -5.29 17.77
N GLY A 163 -15.84 -5.67 18.84
CA GLY A 163 -16.33 -6.66 19.78
C GLY A 163 -17.72 -6.19 20.21
N ASP A 164 -18.68 -7.08 20.07
CA ASP A 164 -20.05 -6.93 20.58
C ASP A 164 -19.98 -6.95 22.12
N ASP A 165 -19.42 -5.88 22.70
CA ASP A 165 -19.55 -5.59 24.11
C ASP A 165 -20.96 -5.09 24.31
N GLY A 166 -21.84 -6.03 24.69
CA GLY A 166 -23.18 -5.76 25.17
C GLY A 166 -23.16 -4.66 26.23
N GLY A 167 -23.61 -3.47 25.84
CA GLY A 167 -23.71 -2.30 26.68
C GLY A 167 -24.87 -1.45 26.22
N ASP A 168 -26.03 -1.65 26.83
CA ASP A 168 -27.17 -0.76 26.73
C ASP A 168 -26.76 0.69 27.07
N GLY A 169 -26.82 1.61 26.10
CA GLY A 169 -26.94 3.04 26.40
C GLY A 169 -26.29 4.01 25.42
N LEU A 170 -27.17 4.82 24.81
CA LEU A 170 -26.96 6.15 24.17
C LEU A 170 -26.84 6.18 22.63
N PRO A 171 -27.74 6.90 21.92
CA PRO A 171 -27.57 7.16 20.50
C PRO A 171 -26.54 8.27 20.29
N GLY A 172 -25.31 7.90 19.96
CA GLY A 172 -24.27 8.90 19.66
C GLY A 172 -22.88 8.34 19.32
N ALA A 173 -22.75 7.04 19.03
CA ALA A 173 -21.47 6.46 18.65
C ALA A 173 -21.11 6.88 17.22
N GLY A 174 -20.11 7.76 17.14
CA GLY A 174 -19.63 8.40 15.91
C GLY A 174 -19.12 7.38 14.89
N LEU A 175 -19.46 7.65 13.63
CA LEU A 175 -18.76 7.08 12.48
C LEU A 175 -17.26 7.42 12.58
N PRO A 176 -16.35 6.57 12.09
CA PRO A 176 -14.94 6.91 12.00
C PRO A 176 -14.78 8.19 11.17
N ASP A 177 -14.03 9.13 11.73
CA ASP A 177 -13.76 10.43 11.13
C ASP A 177 -12.82 10.25 9.93
N THR A 178 -13.42 9.90 8.78
CA THR A 178 -12.74 9.81 7.47
C THR A 178 -12.94 11.09 6.65
N GLY A 179 -13.42 12.16 7.28
CA GLY A 179 -13.61 13.47 6.67
C GLY A 179 -12.38 14.35 6.84
N ALA A 180 -11.90 14.94 5.75
CA ALA A 180 -10.85 15.95 5.74
C ALA A 180 -11.05 17.02 6.84
N PRO A 181 -9.98 17.50 7.51
CA PRO A 181 -10.12 18.38 8.67
C PRO A 181 -10.91 19.65 8.34
N ALA A 182 -12.01 19.81 9.08
CA ALA A 182 -12.81 21.02 9.34
C ALA A 182 -12.88 22.08 8.23
N VAL A 183 -13.98 22.01 7.48
CA VAL A 183 -14.51 22.97 6.49
C VAL A 183 -14.73 24.41 7.05
N GLY A 184 -14.48 24.67 8.32
CA GLY A 184 -14.69 25.97 8.95
C GLY A 184 -13.76 27.08 8.42
N TRP A 185 -12.50 26.76 8.14
CA TRP A 185 -11.53 27.76 7.64
C TRP A 185 -11.53 27.91 6.12
N THR A 186 -11.93 26.89 5.37
CA THR A 186 -12.02 26.97 3.89
C THR A 186 -13.13 27.91 3.44
N LEU A 187 -14.26 27.99 4.16
CA LEU A 187 -15.30 28.99 3.90
C LEU A 187 -14.83 30.42 4.17
N VAL A 188 -13.98 30.62 5.18
CA VAL A 188 -13.40 31.95 5.48
C VAL A 188 -12.43 32.38 4.37
N VAL A 189 -11.57 31.48 3.90
CA VAL A 189 -10.65 31.76 2.78
C VAL A 189 -11.41 32.01 1.47
N ALA A 190 -12.45 31.23 1.17
CA ALA A 190 -13.32 31.45 0.02
C ALA A 190 -14.06 32.80 0.09
N GLY A 191 -14.55 33.18 1.28
CA GLY A 191 -15.20 34.46 1.51
C GLY A 191 -14.26 35.67 1.31
N ILE A 192 -13.00 35.56 1.77
CA ILE A 192 -11.98 36.61 1.61
C ILE A 192 -11.60 36.79 0.13
N ALA A 193 -11.49 35.69 -0.63
CA ALA A 193 -11.18 35.73 -2.06
C ALA A 193 -12.31 36.39 -2.90
N ILE A 194 -13.57 36.09 -2.60
CA ILE A 194 -14.72 36.71 -3.27
C ILE A 194 -14.83 38.21 -2.92
N GLY A 195 -14.62 38.56 -1.64
CA GLY A 195 -14.66 39.95 -1.18
C GLY A 195 -13.58 40.84 -1.80
N THR A 196 -12.34 40.34 -1.96
CA THR A 196 -11.25 41.08 -2.62
C THR A 196 -11.50 41.28 -4.12
N GLY A 197 -12.06 40.29 -4.82
CA GLY A 197 -12.41 40.42 -6.24
C GLY A 197 -13.46 41.50 -6.52
N LEU A 198 -14.50 41.59 -5.68
CA LEU A 198 -15.55 42.60 -5.80
C LEU A 198 -15.06 44.03 -5.47
N ALA A 199 -14.17 44.17 -4.49
CA ALA A 199 -13.59 45.47 -4.13
C ALA A 199 -12.71 46.05 -5.24
N LEU A 200 -11.96 45.21 -5.96
CA LEU A 200 -11.13 45.62 -7.09
C LEU A 200 -11.96 46.03 -8.31
N MET A 201 -13.03 45.28 -8.62
CA MET A 201 -13.94 45.64 -9.74
C MET A 201 -14.70 46.95 -9.49
N LYS A 202 -15.09 47.24 -8.23
CA LYS A 202 -15.80 48.49 -7.90
C LYS A 202 -14.88 49.71 -7.91
N ARG A 203 -13.57 49.52 -7.69
CA ARG A 203 -12.58 50.59 -7.78
C ARG A 203 -12.22 50.95 -9.23
N GLY A 204 -12.30 49.99 -10.16
CA GLY A 204 -12.07 50.22 -11.60
C GLY A 204 -13.18 51.01 -12.30
N ARG A 205 -14.45 50.90 -11.85
CA ARG A 205 -15.60 51.57 -12.49
C ARG A 205 -15.93 52.98 -11.97
N ARG A 206 -15.11 53.55 -11.08
CA ARG A 206 -15.35 54.90 -10.50
C ARG A 206 -14.37 55.96 -11.01
N GLY A 207 -13.81 55.75 -12.21
CA GLY A 207 -12.92 56.68 -12.90
C GLY A 207 -13.48 57.27 -14.20
N GLU A 208 -14.71 56.96 -14.60
CA GLU A 208 -15.31 57.43 -15.87
C GLU A 208 -16.56 58.28 -15.65
N THR A 209 -16.45 59.35 -14.86
CA THR A 209 -17.39 60.49 -14.93
C THR A 209 -16.66 61.78 -14.55
N GLY A 210 -16.13 62.48 -15.55
CA GLY A 210 -15.45 63.75 -15.34
C GLY A 210 -14.94 64.45 -16.60
N HIS A 211 -15.86 64.97 -17.41
CA HIS A 211 -15.74 66.26 -18.13
C HIS A 211 -14.65 66.43 -19.22
N GLY A 212 -15.03 66.16 -20.47
CA GLY A 212 -14.39 66.75 -21.66
C GLY A 212 -15.31 67.77 -22.32
N THR A 213 -15.17 69.05 -21.96
CA THR A 213 -15.60 70.19 -22.78
C THR A 213 -14.67 70.35 -23.98
N ALA A 214 -15.23 70.49 -25.18
CA ALA A 214 -14.84 71.50 -26.18
C ALA A 214 -15.56 71.27 -27.52
N ARG A 215 -16.61 72.04 -27.80
CA ARG A 215 -16.56 73.14 -28.77
C ARG A 215 -17.83 73.98 -28.71
#